data_AF-A0A0S3UL10-F1
#
_entry.id   AF-A0A0S3UL10-F1
#
_cell.length_a   1.000
_cell.length_b   1.000
_cell.length_c   1.000
_cell.angle_alpha   90.00
_cell.angle_beta   90.00
_cell.angle_gamma   90.00
#
_symmetry.space_group_name_H-M   'P 1'
#
loop_
_entity.id
_entity.type
_entity.pdbx_description
1 polymer ?
#
loop_
_entity_poly.entity_id
_entity_poly.type
_entity_poly.pdbx_seq_one_letter_code
_entity_poly.pdbx_strand_id
1 'polypeptide(L)'
;MKKEKNAFFLMLVSIIFSACSNKEDIEYSFKIAVTPTSLTLKMGETAMISVNNAPEDAEILWKSSNENVAKVDNGKVEALEKGTAKITVIAKKGDISSEAQCDVTVEVNPLYESINFIDAYLKQRLLDIPSLDANKDGNISVKEAQTIHKLNFSYAVGETTTVENTIKSLEGLQYFVNLDTLTLNYHKVSDATPISKLDKLSQLHIGGNLIKSLDVSNLKKLRDLRVFKCEIEGLNLAKNSKLQILDIHNTNIKKLDFTPLKELVTVVARATKLTSVNLTDMPKLTGIDLRQGFLEEFTANNLPQIEKLYIEQNQISRLELNNLPELQHLVAYENKITKINFDLPKLMFLTVYDNKISQADLSKMPMLFRCYISNNLLKKIDFSSNKLIAQLEILQMPNLEVINLKNDNFMDAHEYDILYNNPNLNRIHVDAGEEETYVRELITNFPNITIDTN
;
A
#
# COMPACT_ATOMS: atom_id res chain seq x y z
N MET A 1 62.87 50.35 44.34
CA MET A 1 64.26 50.18 43.83
C MET A 1 64.24 50.51 42.35
N LYS A 2 65.00 51.53 41.87
CA LYS A 2 66.28 51.41 41.12
C LYS A 2 66.14 50.59 39.83
N LYS A 3 66.59 50.97 38.62
CA LYS A 3 67.42 52.10 38.09
C LYS A 3 67.23 52.11 36.54
N GLU A 4 67.49 53.15 35.72
CA GLU A 4 67.74 54.60 35.90
C GLU A 4 67.65 55.35 34.53
N LYS A 5 67.38 56.67 34.55
CA LYS A 5 67.81 57.75 33.62
C LYS A 5 67.83 57.55 32.08
N ASN A 6 67.14 58.47 31.39
CA ASN A 6 67.82 59.65 30.83
C ASN A 6 66.87 60.85 30.75
N ALA A 7 67.37 62.04 31.07
CA ALA A 7 66.63 63.30 30.97
C ALA A 7 67.47 64.28 30.15
N PHE A 8 66.85 64.98 29.21
CA PHE A 8 67.42 66.22 28.69
C PHE A 8 66.33 67.27 28.45
N PHE A 9 66.77 68.50 28.53
CA PHE A 9 65.97 69.69 28.82
C PHE A 9 65.80 70.51 27.53
N LEU A 10 64.58 70.95 27.21
CA LEU A 10 64.38 72.13 26.37
C LEU A 10 62.99 72.75 26.58
N MET A 11 62.97 73.71 27.50
CA MET A 11 61.89 74.67 27.68
C MET A 11 62.01 75.71 26.55
N LEU A 12 60.99 75.85 25.70
CA LEU A 12 60.86 77.02 24.84
C LEU A 12 59.50 77.67 25.07
N VAL A 13 59.53 78.88 25.64
CA VAL A 13 58.35 79.72 25.82
C VAL A 13 58.17 80.55 24.55
N SER A 14 57.02 80.40 23.89
CA SER A 14 56.57 81.33 22.85
C SER A 14 55.12 81.70 23.10
N ILE A 15 54.91 82.70 23.97
CA ILE A 15 53.62 83.33 24.19
C ILE A 15 53.31 84.20 22.96
N ILE A 16 52.24 83.88 22.25
CA ILE A 16 51.58 84.81 21.32
C ILE A 16 50.13 84.94 21.77
N PHE A 17 49.72 86.17 22.06
CA PHE A 17 48.36 86.51 22.48
C PHE A 17 47.47 86.81 21.27
N SER A 18 46.14 86.71 21.49
CA SER A 18 45.04 87.00 20.56
C SER A 18 44.84 85.97 19.42
N ALA A 19 43.61 85.66 18.99
CA ALA A 19 42.31 86.27 19.30
C ALA A 19 41.22 85.21 19.57
N CYS A 20 40.06 85.66 20.07
CA CYS A 20 38.96 84.79 20.48
C CYS A 20 38.32 84.00 19.33
N SER A 21 38.15 82.70 19.53
CA SER A 21 36.83 82.07 19.32
C SER A 21 36.70 80.86 20.24
N ASN A 22 35.82 80.94 21.24
CA ASN A 22 35.20 79.74 21.78
C ASN A 22 34.24 79.22 20.70
N LYS A 23 34.77 78.45 19.75
CA LYS A 23 33.95 77.43 19.11
C LYS A 23 33.87 76.30 20.12
N GLU A 24 32.71 76.17 20.75
CA GLU A 24 32.25 74.85 21.13
C GLU A 24 32.17 74.06 19.81
N ASP A 25 33.09 73.12 19.61
CA ASP A 25 32.93 72.13 18.56
C ASP A 25 31.73 71.28 18.96
N ILE A 26 30.56 71.63 18.42
CA ILE A 26 29.34 70.86 18.59
C ILE A 26 29.59 69.53 17.88
N GLU A 27 29.98 68.51 18.66
CA GLU A 27 29.94 67.12 18.22
C GLU A 27 28.49 66.76 17.91
N TYR A 28 28.10 66.93 16.65
CA TYR A 28 26.87 66.42 16.10
C TYR A 28 26.92 64.89 16.15
N SER A 29 26.54 64.31 17.29
CA SER A 29 26.40 62.87 17.46
C SER A 29 24.92 62.49 17.42
N PHE A 30 24.63 61.36 16.79
CA PHE A 30 23.30 60.76 16.81
C PHE A 30 23.39 59.31 17.29
N LYS A 31 22.27 58.80 17.82
CA LYS A 31 22.16 57.41 18.30
C LYS A 31 21.02 56.73 17.57
N ILE A 32 21.37 55.74 16.74
CA ILE A 32 20.39 54.85 16.15
C ILE A 32 20.00 53.75 17.15
N ALA A 33 18.84 53.15 16.91
CA ALA A 33 18.42 51.91 17.55
C ALA A 33 17.88 50.96 16.48
N VAL A 34 17.80 49.67 16.79
CA VAL A 34 17.14 48.67 15.94
C VAL A 34 15.89 48.14 16.61
N THR A 35 14.94 47.66 15.81
CA THR A 35 13.78 46.91 16.31
C THR A 35 13.47 45.74 15.39
N PRO A 36 13.41 44.50 15.93
CA PRO A 36 13.72 44.13 17.31
C PRO A 36 15.24 44.20 17.62
N THR A 37 15.61 44.15 18.89
CA THR A 37 17.02 44.03 19.34
C THR A 37 17.49 42.58 19.43
N SER A 38 16.58 41.62 19.30
CA SER A 38 16.91 40.20 19.13
C SER A 38 15.88 39.48 18.26
N LEU A 39 16.33 38.42 17.59
CA LEU A 39 15.51 37.53 16.76
C LEU A 39 15.84 36.08 17.12
N THR A 40 14.81 35.25 17.23
CA THR A 40 14.94 33.78 17.17
C THR A 40 14.21 33.30 15.93
N LEU A 41 14.93 32.66 15.02
CA LEU A 41 14.44 32.19 13.72
C LEU A 41 14.78 30.72 13.54
N LYS A 42 14.04 29.99 12.71
CA LYS A 42 14.42 28.66 12.25
C LYS A 42 15.13 28.74 10.89
N MET A 43 15.98 27.76 10.59
CA MET A 43 16.63 27.66 9.27
C MET A 43 15.62 27.77 8.12
N GLY A 44 15.86 28.71 7.20
CA GLY A 44 15.00 29.06 6.07
C GLY A 44 13.97 30.16 6.34
N GLU A 45 13.82 30.64 7.58
CA GLU A 45 12.94 31.78 7.90
C GLU A 45 13.63 33.12 7.64
N THR A 46 12.82 34.17 7.44
CA THR A 46 13.31 35.55 7.26
C THR A 46 12.53 36.52 8.14
N ALA A 47 13.19 37.56 8.66
CA ALA A 47 12.57 38.62 9.44
C ALA A 47 13.15 40.00 9.07
N MET A 48 12.41 41.07 9.38
CA MET A 48 12.88 42.44 9.17
C MET A 48 13.43 43.04 10.48
N ILE A 49 14.56 43.71 10.38
CA ILE A 49 15.06 44.66 11.38
C ILE A 49 14.82 46.07 10.84
N SER A 50 14.09 46.88 11.60
CA SER A 50 13.92 48.31 11.32
C SER A 50 14.98 49.14 12.02
N VAL A 51 15.48 50.19 11.35
CA VAL A 51 16.40 51.17 11.94
C VAL A 51 15.59 52.38 12.41
N ASN A 52 15.72 52.72 13.68
CA ASN A 52 15.08 53.86 14.30
C ASN A 52 16.11 54.97 14.55
N ASN A 53 15.65 56.23 14.54
CA ASN A 53 16.43 57.41 14.89
C ASN A 53 17.66 57.69 13.99
N ALA A 54 17.71 57.08 12.80
CA ALA A 54 18.67 57.44 11.75
C ALA A 54 18.26 58.78 11.10
N PRO A 55 19.22 59.68 10.77
CA PRO A 55 18.97 60.83 9.92
C PRO A 55 18.46 60.41 8.53
N GLU A 56 17.58 61.22 7.94
CA GLU A 56 16.90 60.95 6.65
C GLU A 56 17.86 60.78 5.45
N ASP A 57 19.06 61.35 5.56
CA ASP A 57 20.15 61.35 4.59
C ASP A 57 21.36 60.48 5.01
N ALA A 58 21.21 59.63 6.04
CA ALA A 58 22.29 58.75 6.49
C ALA A 58 22.44 57.49 5.61
N GLU A 59 23.67 57.16 5.24
CA GLU A 59 24.01 55.88 4.61
C GLU A 59 23.86 54.76 5.64
N ILE A 60 23.04 53.74 5.35
CA ILE A 60 22.81 52.59 6.23
C ILE A 60 23.59 51.38 5.71
N LEU A 61 24.57 50.94 6.49
CA LEU A 61 25.39 49.76 6.22
C LEU A 61 25.00 48.61 7.14
N TRP A 62 24.76 47.43 6.57
CA TRP A 62 24.41 46.22 7.29
C TRP A 62 25.59 45.24 7.29
N LYS A 63 25.83 44.57 8.42
CA LYS A 63 26.86 43.54 8.54
C LYS A 63 26.40 42.42 9.46
N SER A 64 26.60 41.17 9.06
CA SER A 64 26.51 40.02 9.96
C SER A 64 27.89 39.69 10.56
N SER A 65 27.92 39.26 11.81
CA SER A 65 29.11 38.66 12.42
C SER A 65 29.37 37.24 11.92
N ASN A 66 28.37 36.57 11.33
CA ASN A 66 28.49 35.23 10.76
C ASN A 66 27.42 35.03 9.66
N GLU A 67 27.81 35.25 8.41
CA GLU A 67 26.92 35.09 7.24
C GLU A 67 26.56 33.65 6.89
N ASN A 68 27.18 32.65 7.53
CA ASN A 68 26.73 31.25 7.41
C ASN A 68 25.53 30.98 8.32
N VAL A 69 25.43 31.67 9.47
CA VAL A 69 24.29 31.55 10.40
C VAL A 69 23.14 32.45 9.96
N ALA A 70 23.40 33.74 9.74
CA ALA A 70 22.38 34.68 9.28
C ALA A 70 22.96 35.73 8.34
N LYS A 71 22.34 35.90 7.17
CA LYS A 71 22.63 37.01 6.25
C LYS A 71 21.67 38.17 6.50
N VAL A 72 22.09 39.36 6.11
CA VAL A 72 21.24 40.54 6.13
C VAL A 72 21.43 41.34 4.84
N ASP A 73 20.33 41.73 4.22
CA ASP A 73 20.30 42.66 3.09
C ASP A 73 19.17 43.67 3.33
N ASN A 74 19.51 44.96 3.33
CA ASN A 74 18.56 46.07 3.54
C ASN A 74 17.58 45.85 4.72
N GLY A 75 18.09 45.32 5.84
CA GLY A 75 17.33 45.02 7.05
C GLY A 75 16.55 43.70 7.03
N LYS A 76 16.44 43.02 5.89
CA LYS A 76 15.92 41.65 5.81
C LYS A 76 17.00 40.66 6.25
N VAL A 77 16.78 40.01 7.39
CA VAL A 77 17.59 38.90 7.89
C VAL A 77 17.06 37.59 7.31
N GLU A 78 17.97 36.73 6.84
CA GLU A 78 17.70 35.36 6.42
C GLU A 78 18.48 34.38 7.31
N ALA A 79 17.77 33.43 7.93
CA ALA A 79 18.35 32.40 8.79
C ALA A 79 18.79 31.18 7.98
N LEU A 80 20.06 30.80 8.08
CA LEU A 80 20.69 29.81 7.19
C LEU A 80 21.12 28.55 7.95
N GLU A 81 22.07 28.67 8.87
CA GLU A 81 22.57 27.56 9.70
C GLU A 81 22.30 27.78 11.20
N LYS A 82 22.15 26.69 11.95
CA LYS A 82 22.00 26.73 13.41
C LYS A 82 23.18 27.43 14.07
N GLY A 83 22.91 28.46 14.88
CA GLY A 83 23.95 29.16 15.63
C GLY A 83 23.47 30.52 16.15
N THR A 84 24.43 31.42 16.39
CA THR A 84 24.14 32.82 16.69
C THR A 84 24.97 33.75 15.81
N ALA A 85 24.40 34.91 15.49
CA ALA A 85 25.04 35.98 14.74
C ALA A 85 24.57 37.34 15.28
N LYS A 86 25.46 38.33 15.27
CA LYS A 86 25.10 39.73 15.52
C LYS A 86 24.90 40.42 14.18
N ILE A 87 23.74 41.03 13.98
CA ILE A 87 23.50 41.95 12.87
C ILE A 87 23.82 43.35 13.37
N THR A 88 24.95 43.89 12.92
CA THR A 88 25.35 45.28 13.18
C THR A 88 24.83 46.17 12.07
N VAL A 89 24.19 47.25 12.44
CA VAL A 89 23.76 48.34 11.56
C VAL A 89 24.61 49.54 11.87
N ILE A 90 25.18 50.17 10.85
CA ILE A 90 25.97 51.40 10.98
C ILE A 90 25.30 52.45 10.10
N ALA A 91 24.80 53.51 10.73
CA ALA A 91 24.33 54.70 10.02
C ALA A 91 25.44 55.75 9.98
N LYS A 92 25.72 56.31 8.80
CA LYS A 92 26.78 57.32 8.60
C LYS A 92 26.21 58.61 8.01
N LYS A 93 26.67 59.76 8.50
CA LYS A 93 26.35 61.08 7.96
C LYS A 93 27.59 61.96 8.03
N GLY A 94 28.28 62.13 6.90
CA GLY A 94 29.62 62.73 6.88
C GLY A 94 30.61 61.87 7.68
N ASP A 95 31.44 62.52 8.50
CA ASP A 95 32.41 61.84 9.37
C ASP A 95 31.80 61.22 10.64
N ILE A 96 30.51 61.47 10.90
CA ILE A 96 29.82 60.95 12.09
C ILE A 96 29.16 59.61 11.75
N SER A 97 29.32 58.63 12.65
CA SER A 97 28.65 57.34 12.55
C SER A 97 28.03 56.91 13.87
N SER A 98 27.02 56.05 13.78
CA SER A 98 26.32 55.48 14.92
C SER A 98 26.01 54.02 14.61
N GLU A 99 26.22 53.13 15.59
CA GLU A 99 25.92 51.70 15.43
C GLU A 99 24.85 51.20 16.41
N ALA A 100 24.06 50.23 15.95
CA ALA A 100 23.15 49.45 16.75
C ALA A 100 23.21 47.98 16.32
N GLN A 101 22.84 47.06 17.22
CA GLN A 101 23.00 45.63 17.00
C GLN A 101 21.71 44.87 17.33
N CYS A 102 21.41 43.84 16.53
CA CYS A 102 20.40 42.83 16.83
C CYS A 102 21.07 41.47 17.02
N ASP A 103 20.78 40.81 18.14
CA ASP A 103 21.22 39.44 18.41
C ASP A 103 20.31 38.42 17.73
N VAL A 104 20.83 37.67 16.75
CA VAL A 104 20.08 36.65 16.01
C VAL A 104 20.49 35.26 16.50
N THR A 105 19.51 34.47 16.93
CA THR A 105 19.64 33.04 17.22
C THR A 105 18.93 32.26 16.13
N VAL A 106 19.61 31.30 15.52
CA VAL A 106 19.03 30.40 14.52
C VAL A 106 18.93 28.99 15.10
N GLU A 107 17.70 28.51 15.18
CA GLU A 107 17.35 27.16 15.60
C GLU A 107 17.25 26.21 14.39
N VAL A 108 17.44 24.92 14.63
CA VAL A 108 17.24 23.89 13.60
C VAL A 108 15.77 23.86 13.22
N ASN A 109 15.50 23.93 11.92
CA ASN A 109 14.19 23.60 11.38
C ASN A 109 14.11 22.06 11.25
N PRO A 110 13.15 21.35 11.88
CA PRO A 110 13.06 19.89 11.81
C PRO A 110 12.98 19.32 10.39
N LEU A 111 12.58 20.13 9.40
CA LEU A 111 12.64 19.74 7.99
C LEU A 111 14.08 19.52 7.48
N TYR A 112 15.08 20.17 8.07
CA TYR A 112 16.48 20.07 7.67
C TYR A 112 17.26 19.07 8.55
N GLU A 113 16.60 18.40 9.49
CA GLU A 113 17.25 17.34 10.27
C GLU A 113 17.45 16.08 9.42
N SER A 114 18.66 15.50 9.53
CA SER A 114 19.03 14.23 8.91
C SER A 114 18.27 13.07 9.56
N ILE A 115 17.64 12.24 8.76
CA ILE A 115 16.91 11.05 9.21
C ILE A 115 17.89 9.94 9.57
N ASN A 116 17.77 9.41 10.79
CA ASN A 116 18.51 8.23 11.21
C ASN A 116 17.85 6.94 10.67
N PHE A 117 18.52 6.26 9.74
CA PHE A 117 18.12 4.94 9.24
C PHE A 117 18.93 3.86 9.96
N ILE A 118 18.26 2.97 10.71
CA ILE A 118 18.91 1.83 11.38
C ILE A 118 19.40 0.80 10.34
N ASP A 119 18.69 0.68 9.23
CA ASP A 119 19.03 -0.25 8.16
C ASP A 119 19.92 0.43 7.10
N ALA A 120 21.19 0.03 7.06
CA ALA A 120 22.17 0.57 6.12
C ALA A 120 21.84 0.23 4.66
N TYR A 121 21.18 -0.90 4.39
CA TYR A 121 20.77 -1.26 3.03
C TYR A 121 19.59 -0.38 2.60
N LEU A 122 18.61 -0.12 3.48
CA LEU A 122 17.57 0.87 3.22
C LEU A 122 18.16 2.26 2.94
N LYS A 123 19.12 2.74 3.77
CA LYS A 123 19.77 4.05 3.53
C LYS A 123 20.44 4.07 2.15
N GLN A 124 21.19 3.03 1.78
CA GLN A 124 21.82 2.94 0.46
C GLN A 124 20.79 2.95 -0.67
N ARG A 125 19.73 2.13 -0.59
CA ARG A 125 18.67 2.05 -1.61
C ARG A 125 17.90 3.35 -1.77
N LEU A 126 17.85 4.20 -0.74
CA LEU A 126 17.32 5.55 -0.80
C LEU A 126 18.33 6.53 -1.44
N LEU A 127 19.60 6.50 -1.04
CA LEU A 127 20.66 7.33 -1.66
C LEU A 127 20.89 7.00 -3.15
N ASP A 128 20.60 5.77 -3.59
CA ASP A 128 20.60 5.37 -5.00
C ASP A 128 19.55 6.14 -5.85
N ILE A 129 18.57 6.81 -5.23
CA ILE A 129 17.51 7.58 -5.92
C ILE A 129 18.08 8.95 -6.32
N PRO A 130 18.27 9.26 -7.62
CA PRO A 130 19.09 10.41 -8.05
C PRO A 130 18.60 11.81 -7.66
N SER A 131 17.38 11.92 -7.14
CA SER A 131 16.76 13.18 -6.72
C SER A 131 16.42 13.24 -5.23
N LEU A 132 16.81 12.23 -4.43
CA LEU A 132 16.49 12.19 -3.00
C LEU A 132 17.51 12.98 -2.18
N ASP A 133 18.80 12.62 -2.27
CA ASP A 133 19.89 13.44 -1.72
C ASP A 133 20.14 14.63 -2.66
N ALA A 134 19.37 15.70 -2.45
CA ALA A 134 19.32 16.84 -3.35
C ALA A 134 20.47 17.81 -3.11
N ASN A 135 20.98 17.87 -1.87
CA ASN A 135 22.15 18.68 -1.50
C ASN A 135 23.49 17.91 -1.68
N LYS A 136 23.45 16.59 -1.83
CA LYS A 136 24.60 15.67 -1.99
C LYS A 136 25.49 15.58 -0.76
N ASP A 137 24.91 15.67 0.44
CA ASP A 137 25.64 15.56 1.71
C ASP A 137 25.82 14.11 2.21
N GLY A 138 25.24 13.12 1.51
CA GLY A 138 25.30 11.69 1.88
C GLY A 138 24.30 11.28 2.95
N ASN A 139 23.36 12.17 3.28
CA ASN A 139 22.23 11.90 4.16
C ASN A 139 20.92 12.25 3.47
N ILE A 140 19.82 12.12 4.21
CA ILE A 140 18.48 12.40 3.71
C ILE A 140 17.78 13.18 4.81
N SER A 141 17.48 14.45 4.53
CA SER A 141 16.70 15.29 5.44
C SER A 141 15.22 14.96 5.39
N VAL A 142 14.47 15.38 6.42
CA VAL A 142 13.00 15.30 6.42
C VAL A 142 12.37 16.03 5.22
N LYS A 143 12.96 17.15 4.78
CA LYS A 143 12.55 17.94 3.62
C LYS A 143 12.70 17.15 2.31
N GLU A 144 13.81 16.42 2.18
CA GLU A 144 14.10 15.58 1.02
C GLU A 144 13.19 14.36 0.97
N ALA A 145 13.00 13.66 2.10
CA ALA A 145 12.04 12.57 2.22
C ALA A 145 10.60 12.99 1.85
N GLN A 146 10.21 14.23 2.15
CA GLN A 146 8.92 14.80 1.75
C GLN A 146 8.78 15.08 0.25
N THR A 147 9.84 15.07 -0.55
CA THR A 147 9.72 15.17 -2.03
C THR A 147 9.24 13.86 -2.67
N ILE A 148 9.44 12.73 -1.99
CA ILE A 148 9.21 11.40 -2.53
C ILE A 148 7.76 10.98 -2.36
N HIS A 149 7.18 10.55 -3.48
CA HIS A 149 5.81 10.06 -3.58
C HIS A 149 5.74 8.55 -3.81
N LYS A 150 6.83 7.93 -4.32
CA LYS A 150 6.86 6.49 -4.62
C LYS A 150 8.21 5.88 -4.26
N LEU A 151 8.19 4.72 -3.62
CA LEU A 151 9.35 3.88 -3.34
C LEU A 151 9.07 2.46 -3.82
N ASN A 152 9.95 1.93 -4.67
CA ASN A 152 9.89 0.54 -5.13
C ASN A 152 11.23 -0.16 -4.90
N PHE A 153 11.22 -1.09 -3.95
CA PHE A 153 12.33 -1.95 -3.59
C PHE A 153 11.98 -3.44 -3.75
N SER A 154 10.79 -3.79 -4.24
CA SER A 154 10.33 -5.17 -4.37
C SER A 154 11.24 -6.03 -5.26
N TYR A 155 11.57 -7.23 -4.79
CA TYR A 155 12.16 -8.27 -5.64
C TYR A 155 11.10 -9.06 -6.42
N ALA A 156 11.53 -9.69 -7.51
CA ALA A 156 10.68 -10.59 -8.28
C ALA A 156 10.44 -11.93 -7.53
N VAL A 157 9.37 -12.64 -7.91
CA VAL A 157 9.09 -13.97 -7.34
C VAL A 157 10.19 -14.94 -7.78
N GLY A 158 10.87 -15.56 -6.80
CA GLY A 158 11.94 -16.53 -7.07
C GLY A 158 13.34 -15.90 -7.21
N GLU A 159 13.48 -14.59 -7.05
CA GLU A 159 14.78 -13.92 -7.02
C GLU A 159 15.56 -14.25 -5.74
N THR A 160 16.87 -14.49 -5.85
CA THR A 160 17.71 -14.91 -4.72
C THR A 160 18.14 -13.71 -3.87
N THR A 161 17.53 -13.59 -2.69
CA THR A 161 17.89 -12.58 -1.68
C THR A 161 18.89 -13.12 -0.65
N THR A 162 19.90 -12.33 -0.29
CA THR A 162 20.83 -12.59 0.82
C THR A 162 20.49 -11.71 2.04
N VAL A 163 21.21 -11.94 3.15
CA VAL A 163 21.10 -11.08 4.35
C VAL A 163 21.69 -9.67 4.10
N GLU A 164 22.54 -9.51 3.10
CA GLU A 164 23.24 -8.24 2.83
C GLU A 164 22.43 -7.32 1.89
N ASN A 165 21.64 -7.90 0.98
CA ASN A 165 20.78 -7.15 0.06
C ASN A 165 19.29 -7.15 0.46
N THR A 166 18.97 -7.27 1.75
CA THR A 166 17.58 -7.19 2.22
C THR A 166 17.37 -6.16 3.32
N ILE A 167 16.27 -5.41 3.17
CA ILE A 167 15.75 -4.48 4.16
C ILE A 167 15.13 -5.28 5.32
N LYS A 168 15.49 -4.93 6.55
CA LYS A 168 15.07 -5.57 7.81
C LYS A 168 14.34 -4.59 8.73
N SER A 169 14.69 -3.31 8.68
CA SER A 169 13.99 -2.24 9.39
C SER A 169 13.48 -1.18 8.43
N LEU A 170 12.28 -0.65 8.70
CA LEU A 170 11.68 0.50 8.01
C LEU A 170 11.91 1.81 8.77
N GLU A 171 12.71 1.81 9.85
CA GLU A 171 12.99 3.01 10.63
C GLU A 171 13.63 4.10 9.77
N GLY A 172 13.05 5.30 9.82
CA GLY A 172 13.31 6.41 8.92
C GLY A 172 12.22 6.64 7.86
N LEU A 173 11.43 5.61 7.49
CA LEU A 173 10.34 5.78 6.51
C LEU A 173 9.15 6.59 7.04
N GLN A 174 9.01 6.78 8.36
CA GLN A 174 7.92 7.58 8.94
C GLN A 174 7.93 9.05 8.50
N TYR A 175 9.07 9.56 8.01
CA TYR A 175 9.23 10.94 7.54
C TYR A 175 8.80 11.16 6.08
N PHE A 176 8.56 10.07 5.32
CA PHE A 176 8.12 10.10 3.92
C PHE A 176 6.61 10.34 3.82
N VAL A 177 6.10 11.37 4.51
CA VAL A 177 4.65 11.64 4.70
C VAL A 177 3.89 11.98 3.41
N ASN A 178 4.59 12.13 2.28
CA ASN A 178 4.00 12.32 0.95
C ASN A 178 3.89 11.05 0.10
N LEU A 179 4.34 9.90 0.63
CA LEU A 179 4.36 8.62 -0.07
C LEU A 179 2.95 8.10 -0.38
N ASP A 180 2.65 7.90 -1.67
CA ASP A 180 1.42 7.30 -2.20
C ASP A 180 1.57 5.81 -2.60
N THR A 181 2.80 5.36 -2.89
CA THR A 181 3.14 3.97 -3.22
C THR A 181 4.38 3.52 -2.46
N LEU A 182 4.26 2.41 -1.72
CA LEU A 182 5.40 1.67 -1.17
C LEU A 182 5.32 0.20 -1.59
N THR A 183 6.35 -0.28 -2.30
CA THR A 183 6.48 -1.70 -2.65
C THR A 183 7.83 -2.25 -2.18
N LEU A 184 7.79 -3.29 -1.34
CA LEU A 184 8.90 -3.87 -0.59
C LEU A 184 8.69 -5.38 -0.45
N ASN A 185 8.28 -6.05 -1.53
CA ASN A 185 8.06 -7.51 -1.50
C ASN A 185 9.40 -8.27 -1.37
N TYR A 186 9.36 -9.39 -0.65
CA TYR A 186 10.44 -10.38 -0.50
C TYR A 186 11.72 -9.91 0.22
N HIS A 187 11.63 -8.95 1.14
CA HIS A 187 12.75 -8.60 2.04
C HIS A 187 12.75 -9.44 3.32
N LYS A 188 13.20 -8.87 4.46
CA LYS A 188 13.29 -9.53 5.78
C LYS A 188 12.75 -8.63 6.89
N VAL A 189 11.83 -7.73 6.56
CA VAL A 189 11.21 -6.81 7.52
C VAL A 189 10.34 -7.57 8.51
N SER A 190 10.49 -7.29 9.80
CA SER A 190 9.62 -7.83 10.85
C SER A 190 8.70 -6.78 11.49
N ASP A 191 9.13 -5.51 11.49
CA ASP A 191 8.39 -4.38 12.05
C ASP A 191 7.93 -3.41 10.95
N ALA A 192 6.61 -3.21 10.86
CA ALA A 192 5.96 -2.29 9.95
C ALA A 192 5.41 -1.01 10.64
N THR A 193 5.68 -0.81 11.94
CA THR A 193 5.20 0.38 12.66
C THR A 193 5.68 1.72 12.09
N PRO A 194 6.88 1.88 11.49
CA PRO A 194 7.29 3.18 10.92
C PRO A 194 6.35 3.69 9.80
N ILE A 195 5.72 2.79 9.04
CA ILE A 195 4.82 3.17 7.94
C ILE A 195 3.36 3.36 8.35
N SER A 196 3.00 3.07 9.61
CA SER A 196 1.62 3.11 10.14
C SER A 196 0.92 4.48 10.07
N LYS A 197 1.68 5.56 9.89
CA LYS A 197 1.19 6.96 9.84
C LYS A 197 1.22 7.59 8.45
N LEU A 198 1.63 6.86 7.42
CA LEU A 198 1.75 7.39 6.04
C LEU A 198 0.37 7.49 5.36
N ASP A 199 -0.47 8.42 5.83
CA ASP A 199 -1.90 8.56 5.49
C ASP A 199 -2.21 8.84 4.00
N LYS A 200 -1.17 9.12 3.20
CA LYS A 200 -1.24 9.29 1.75
C LYS A 200 -1.12 7.98 0.97
N LEU A 201 -0.65 6.89 1.61
CA LEU A 201 -0.49 5.59 0.95
C LEU A 201 -1.80 5.12 0.31
N SER A 202 -1.69 4.84 -0.98
CA SER A 202 -2.74 4.28 -1.83
C SER A 202 -2.41 2.85 -2.28
N GLN A 203 -1.12 2.50 -2.35
CA GLN A 203 -0.61 1.17 -2.65
C GLN A 203 0.44 0.78 -1.62
N LEU A 204 0.25 -0.37 -0.96
CA LEU A 204 1.20 -0.95 -0.02
C LEU A 204 1.41 -2.43 -0.33
N HIS A 205 2.57 -2.78 -0.88
CA HIS A 205 2.98 -4.16 -1.13
C HIS A 205 4.18 -4.51 -0.26
N ILE A 206 4.01 -5.39 0.71
CA ILE A 206 5.03 -5.80 1.69
C ILE A 206 5.03 -7.33 1.88
N GLY A 207 4.56 -8.08 0.89
CA GLY A 207 4.45 -9.53 0.96
C GLY A 207 5.80 -10.25 0.94
N GLY A 208 5.89 -11.43 1.53
CA GLY A 208 7.13 -12.20 1.65
C GLY A 208 8.13 -11.65 2.67
N ASN A 209 7.64 -10.89 3.65
CA ASN A 209 8.40 -10.39 4.80
C ASN A 209 8.03 -11.16 6.09
N LEU A 210 8.76 -10.92 7.18
CA LEU A 210 8.61 -11.58 8.48
C LEU A 210 7.61 -10.84 9.41
N ILE A 211 6.65 -10.12 8.82
CA ILE A 211 5.72 -9.22 9.53
C ILE A 211 4.64 -10.04 10.24
N LYS A 212 4.47 -9.82 11.55
CA LYS A 212 3.48 -10.52 12.40
C LYS A 212 2.25 -9.69 12.73
N SER A 213 2.38 -8.37 12.71
CA SER A 213 1.31 -7.41 12.95
C SER A 213 1.44 -6.22 12.01
N LEU A 214 0.31 -5.70 11.55
CA LEU A 214 0.26 -4.53 10.69
C LEU A 214 -0.93 -3.65 11.09
N ASP A 215 -0.66 -2.40 11.46
CA ASP A 215 -1.69 -1.38 11.65
C ASP A 215 -1.83 -0.53 10.39
N VAL A 216 -2.99 -0.63 9.73
CA VAL A 216 -3.36 0.16 8.55
C VAL A 216 -4.48 1.18 8.86
N SER A 217 -4.80 1.41 10.13
CA SER A 217 -5.96 2.22 10.56
C SER A 217 -5.92 3.69 10.13
N ASN A 218 -4.72 4.25 9.94
CA ASN A 218 -4.52 5.60 9.39
C ASN A 218 -4.39 5.62 7.86
N LEU A 219 -4.17 4.48 7.22
CA LEU A 219 -3.93 4.35 5.77
C LEU A 219 -5.26 4.35 4.97
N LYS A 220 -6.08 5.38 5.23
CA LYS A 220 -7.47 5.55 4.77
C LYS A 220 -7.61 5.77 3.26
N LYS A 221 -6.49 5.90 2.54
CA LYS A 221 -6.44 6.06 1.07
C LYS A 221 -6.02 4.77 0.35
N LEU A 222 -5.72 3.68 1.06
CA LEU A 222 -5.37 2.40 0.46
C LEU A 222 -6.44 1.92 -0.53
N ARG A 223 -5.97 1.54 -1.72
CA ARG A 223 -6.70 0.88 -2.80
C ARG A 223 -6.14 -0.50 -3.12
N ASP A 224 -4.84 -0.70 -2.93
CA ASP A 224 -4.16 -1.98 -3.14
C ASP A 224 -3.29 -2.31 -1.91
N LEU A 225 -3.62 -3.42 -1.22
CA LEU A 225 -2.90 -3.91 -0.06
C LEU A 225 -2.47 -5.36 -0.31
N ARG A 226 -1.16 -5.60 -0.31
CA ARG A 226 -0.58 -6.93 -0.51
C ARG A 226 0.39 -7.26 0.62
N VAL A 227 0.00 -8.24 1.43
CA VAL A 227 0.71 -8.70 2.63
C VAL A 227 0.87 -10.23 2.63
N PHE A 228 0.79 -10.84 1.44
CA PHE A 228 0.94 -12.27 1.22
C PHE A 228 2.23 -12.83 1.80
N LYS A 229 2.28 -14.11 2.16
CA LYS A 229 3.47 -14.80 2.70
C LYS A 229 4.12 -14.08 3.90
N CYS A 230 3.33 -13.33 4.68
CA CYS A 230 3.73 -12.78 5.97
C CYS A 230 3.12 -13.59 7.12
N GLU A 231 3.70 -13.51 8.30
CA GLU A 231 3.28 -14.25 9.51
C GLU A 231 2.05 -13.64 10.23
N ILE A 232 1.30 -12.76 9.56
CA ILE A 232 0.17 -12.01 10.14
C ILE A 232 -0.96 -12.96 10.56
N GLU A 233 -1.38 -12.89 11.83
CA GLU A 233 -2.50 -13.68 12.39
C GLU A 233 -3.85 -12.95 12.40
N GLY A 234 -3.84 -11.61 12.32
CA GLY A 234 -5.03 -10.78 12.33
C GLY A 234 -4.77 -9.43 11.66
N LEU A 235 -5.78 -8.94 10.94
CA LEU A 235 -5.71 -7.71 10.16
C LEU A 235 -7.03 -6.95 10.31
N ASN A 236 -6.97 -5.68 10.68
CA ASN A 236 -8.15 -4.83 10.84
C ASN A 236 -8.24 -3.84 9.68
N LEU A 237 -9.25 -4.01 8.81
CA LEU A 237 -9.47 -3.18 7.63
C LEU A 237 -10.65 -2.19 7.77
N ALA A 238 -11.17 -2.00 8.99
CA ALA A 238 -12.37 -1.19 9.25
C ALA A 238 -12.27 0.30 8.89
N LYS A 239 -11.07 0.80 8.53
CA LYS A 239 -10.83 2.19 8.08
C LYS A 239 -10.40 2.29 6.61
N ASN A 240 -10.34 1.17 5.89
CA ASN A 240 -9.78 1.06 4.55
C ASN A 240 -10.88 0.79 3.51
N SER A 241 -12.03 1.46 3.63
CA SER A 241 -13.22 1.26 2.77
C SER A 241 -13.04 1.60 1.29
N LYS A 242 -11.88 2.15 0.92
CA LYS A 242 -11.47 2.43 -0.47
C LYS A 242 -10.68 1.29 -1.12
N LEU A 243 -10.47 0.18 -0.40
CA LEU A 243 -9.67 -0.95 -0.87
C LEU A 243 -10.36 -1.65 -2.05
N GLN A 244 -9.62 -1.83 -3.13
CA GLN A 244 -10.05 -2.43 -4.40
C GLN A 244 -9.38 -3.80 -4.63
N ILE A 245 -8.12 -3.94 -4.19
CA ILE A 245 -7.35 -5.17 -4.27
C ILE A 245 -6.85 -5.53 -2.86
N LEU A 246 -7.14 -6.76 -2.43
CA LEU A 246 -6.61 -7.36 -1.21
C LEU A 246 -5.91 -8.68 -1.55
N ASP A 247 -4.60 -8.76 -1.30
CA ASP A 247 -3.84 -10.01 -1.37
C ASP A 247 -3.22 -10.35 0.00
N ILE A 248 -3.76 -11.39 0.62
CA ILE A 248 -3.35 -11.94 1.92
C ILE A 248 -2.95 -13.41 1.82
N HIS A 249 -2.63 -13.92 0.62
CA HIS A 249 -2.40 -15.36 0.43
C HIS A 249 -1.20 -15.90 1.22
N ASN A 250 -1.23 -17.16 1.66
CA ASN A 250 -0.22 -17.74 2.56
C ASN A 250 0.02 -16.91 3.84
N THR A 251 -1.03 -16.45 4.52
CA THR A 251 -0.92 -15.78 5.84
C THR A 251 -1.63 -16.58 6.93
N ASN A 252 -1.37 -16.27 8.20
CA ASN A 252 -1.99 -16.95 9.34
C ASN A 252 -3.33 -16.34 9.77
N ILE A 253 -3.93 -15.48 8.94
CA ILE A 253 -5.17 -14.75 9.27
C ILE A 253 -6.33 -15.74 9.46
N LYS A 254 -6.90 -15.75 10.67
CA LYS A 254 -7.99 -16.68 11.08
C LYS A 254 -9.39 -16.12 10.83
N LYS A 255 -9.54 -14.80 10.87
CA LYS A 255 -10.80 -14.07 10.66
C LYS A 255 -10.51 -12.71 10.02
N LEU A 256 -11.42 -12.25 9.16
CA LEU A 256 -11.38 -10.92 8.57
C LEU A 256 -12.81 -10.42 8.35
N ASP A 257 -13.06 -9.15 8.68
CA ASP A 257 -14.33 -8.48 8.36
C ASP A 257 -14.24 -7.81 6.99
N PHE A 258 -15.05 -8.30 6.05
CA PHE A 258 -15.17 -7.75 4.69
C PHE A 258 -16.28 -6.70 4.56
N THR A 259 -17.16 -6.56 5.56
CA THR A 259 -18.31 -5.63 5.55
C THR A 259 -17.97 -4.19 5.12
N PRO A 260 -16.88 -3.55 5.60
CA PRO A 260 -16.56 -2.17 5.23
C PRO A 260 -15.94 -2.02 3.83
N LEU A 261 -15.62 -3.12 3.13
CA LEU A 261 -14.75 -3.15 1.95
C LEU A 261 -15.55 -3.17 0.64
N LYS A 262 -16.57 -2.31 0.54
CA LYS A 262 -17.54 -2.26 -0.58
C LYS A 262 -16.95 -1.87 -1.94
N GLU A 263 -15.71 -1.37 -1.96
CA GLU A 263 -14.96 -1.03 -3.16
C GLU A 263 -14.12 -2.19 -3.72
N LEU A 264 -14.09 -3.36 -3.07
CA LEU A 264 -13.29 -4.51 -3.51
C LEU A 264 -13.71 -5.01 -4.89
N VAL A 265 -12.71 -5.18 -5.75
CA VAL A 265 -12.79 -5.77 -7.08
C VAL A 265 -12.19 -7.18 -7.09
N THR A 266 -11.14 -7.41 -6.29
CA THR A 266 -10.45 -8.71 -6.22
C THR A 266 -9.99 -9.04 -4.80
N VAL A 267 -10.26 -10.27 -4.36
CA VAL A 267 -9.75 -10.85 -3.12
C VAL A 267 -8.93 -12.10 -3.41
N VAL A 268 -7.67 -12.11 -2.97
CA VAL A 268 -6.79 -13.27 -3.01
C VAL A 268 -6.40 -13.64 -1.58
N ALA A 269 -6.96 -14.73 -1.07
CA ALA A 269 -6.70 -15.26 0.27
C ALA A 269 -6.52 -16.79 0.29
N ARG A 270 -6.03 -17.36 -0.82
CA ARG A 270 -5.64 -18.78 -0.86
C ARG A 270 -4.64 -19.14 0.23
N ALA A 271 -4.75 -20.35 0.77
CA ALA A 271 -3.87 -20.85 1.83
C ALA A 271 -3.76 -19.92 3.05
N THR A 272 -4.84 -19.22 3.41
CA THR A 272 -5.00 -18.55 4.71
C THR A 272 -5.61 -19.50 5.75
N LYS A 273 -5.76 -19.03 6.99
CA LYS A 273 -6.40 -19.78 8.10
C LYS A 273 -7.85 -19.37 8.35
N LEU A 274 -8.48 -18.68 7.39
CA LEU A 274 -9.89 -18.28 7.48
C LEU A 274 -10.78 -19.52 7.61
N THR A 275 -11.62 -19.54 8.66
CA THR A 275 -12.61 -20.62 8.89
C THR A 275 -13.99 -20.27 8.36
N SER A 276 -14.30 -18.98 8.22
CA SER A 276 -15.54 -18.49 7.62
C SER A 276 -15.31 -17.19 6.85
N VAL A 277 -16.03 -17.03 5.74
CA VAL A 277 -16.03 -15.81 4.91
C VAL A 277 -17.46 -15.48 4.52
N ASN A 278 -17.84 -14.21 4.72
CA ASN A 278 -19.12 -13.65 4.30
C ASN A 278 -18.86 -12.46 3.38
N LEU A 279 -19.32 -12.58 2.14
CA LEU A 279 -19.24 -11.57 1.09
C LEU A 279 -20.68 -11.25 0.66
N THR A 280 -21.34 -10.39 1.44
CA THR A 280 -22.69 -9.90 1.16
C THR A 280 -22.65 -8.44 0.68
N ASP A 281 -23.39 -8.14 -0.39
CA ASP A 281 -23.51 -6.82 -1.02
C ASP A 281 -22.15 -6.22 -1.41
N MET A 282 -21.36 -6.89 -2.26
CA MET A 282 -20.06 -6.39 -2.73
C MET A 282 -20.17 -6.01 -4.22
N PRO A 283 -20.61 -4.77 -4.54
CA PRO A 283 -21.14 -4.42 -5.87
C PRO A 283 -20.11 -4.37 -7.01
N LYS A 284 -18.81 -4.42 -6.68
CA LYS A 284 -17.70 -4.30 -7.64
C LYS A 284 -16.83 -5.56 -7.73
N LEU A 285 -17.15 -6.60 -6.96
CA LEU A 285 -16.29 -7.76 -6.78
C LEU A 285 -16.42 -8.71 -7.97
N THR A 286 -15.35 -8.86 -8.76
CA THR A 286 -15.34 -9.65 -10.00
C THR A 286 -14.62 -11.01 -9.87
N GLY A 287 -13.68 -11.13 -8.93
CA GLY A 287 -12.89 -12.35 -8.72
C GLY A 287 -12.55 -12.63 -7.26
N ILE A 288 -12.71 -13.89 -6.87
CA ILE A 288 -12.45 -14.42 -5.52
C ILE A 288 -11.55 -15.66 -5.63
N ASP A 289 -10.37 -15.64 -4.99
CA ASP A 289 -9.48 -16.81 -4.84
C ASP A 289 -9.26 -17.12 -3.34
N LEU A 290 -9.94 -18.15 -2.84
CA LEU A 290 -9.91 -18.61 -1.43
C LEU A 290 -9.49 -20.09 -1.29
N ARG A 291 -8.89 -20.68 -2.34
CA ARG A 291 -8.56 -22.11 -2.38
C ARG A 291 -7.50 -22.54 -1.36
N GLN A 292 -7.38 -23.84 -1.12
CA GLN A 292 -6.33 -24.44 -0.27
C GLN A 292 -6.35 -23.92 1.19
N GLY A 293 -7.54 -23.55 1.68
CA GLY A 293 -7.74 -22.90 2.98
C GLY A 293 -8.31 -23.84 4.05
N PHE A 294 -8.96 -23.24 5.04
CA PHE A 294 -9.59 -23.92 6.17
C PHE A 294 -11.08 -23.52 6.32
N LEU A 295 -11.71 -23.06 5.24
CA LEU A 295 -13.10 -22.58 5.27
C LEU A 295 -14.04 -23.74 5.56
N GLU A 296 -14.89 -23.59 6.58
CA GLU A 296 -15.98 -24.50 6.94
C GLU A 296 -17.35 -23.94 6.49
N GLU A 297 -17.46 -22.61 6.43
CA GLU A 297 -18.64 -21.84 6.01
C GLU A 297 -18.25 -20.76 4.99
N PHE A 298 -18.98 -20.66 3.87
CA PHE A 298 -18.82 -19.61 2.87
C PHE A 298 -20.17 -19.06 2.41
N THR A 299 -20.32 -17.74 2.45
CA THR A 299 -21.51 -17.02 1.98
C THR A 299 -21.11 -15.97 0.94
N ALA A 300 -21.71 -16.06 -0.25
CA ALA A 300 -21.66 -15.04 -1.30
C ALA A 300 -23.09 -14.64 -1.70
N ASN A 301 -23.48 -13.41 -1.34
CA ASN A 301 -24.84 -12.90 -1.54
C ASN A 301 -24.79 -11.52 -2.22
N ASN A 302 -25.63 -11.30 -3.24
CA ASN A 302 -25.74 -10.02 -3.96
C ASN A 302 -24.39 -9.54 -4.51
N LEU A 303 -23.78 -10.35 -5.38
CA LEU A 303 -22.53 -10.01 -6.07
C LEU A 303 -22.82 -9.80 -7.56
N PRO A 304 -23.30 -8.61 -7.97
CA PRO A 304 -23.82 -8.38 -9.32
C PRO A 304 -22.75 -8.37 -10.43
N GLN A 305 -21.46 -8.45 -10.08
CA GLN A 305 -20.33 -8.43 -11.02
C GLN A 305 -19.38 -9.63 -10.88
N ILE A 306 -19.70 -10.62 -10.04
CA ILE A 306 -18.80 -11.76 -9.82
C ILE A 306 -18.77 -12.63 -11.09
N GLU A 307 -17.57 -12.88 -11.64
CA GLU A 307 -17.39 -13.77 -12.80
C GLU A 307 -16.81 -15.13 -12.38
N LYS A 308 -15.92 -15.12 -11.39
CA LYS A 308 -15.04 -16.25 -11.03
C LYS A 308 -14.95 -16.44 -9.53
N LEU A 309 -15.29 -17.65 -9.07
CA LEU A 309 -15.25 -18.06 -7.67
C LEU A 309 -14.44 -19.36 -7.51
N TYR A 310 -13.26 -19.25 -6.88
CA TYR A 310 -12.37 -20.36 -6.55
C TYR A 310 -12.35 -20.59 -5.03
N ILE A 311 -12.93 -21.70 -4.59
CA ILE A 311 -13.08 -22.11 -3.18
C ILE A 311 -12.68 -23.59 -2.95
N GLU A 312 -11.99 -24.19 -3.92
CA GLU A 312 -11.55 -25.59 -3.87
C GLU A 312 -10.55 -25.89 -2.75
N GLN A 313 -10.41 -27.17 -2.40
CA GLN A 313 -9.46 -27.65 -1.38
C GLN A 313 -9.63 -26.93 -0.03
N ASN A 314 -10.87 -26.90 0.46
CA ASN A 314 -11.27 -26.32 1.75
C ASN A 314 -12.02 -27.38 2.58
N GLN A 315 -12.79 -26.98 3.59
CA GLN A 315 -13.57 -27.88 4.44
C GLN A 315 -15.07 -27.51 4.42
N ILE A 316 -15.53 -26.83 3.37
CA ILE A 316 -16.81 -26.12 3.34
C ILE A 316 -17.93 -27.14 3.43
N SER A 317 -18.73 -27.03 4.49
CA SER A 317 -19.95 -27.83 4.69
C SER A 317 -21.22 -27.01 4.57
N ARG A 318 -21.12 -25.68 4.78
CA ARG A 318 -22.19 -24.70 4.59
C ARG A 318 -21.79 -23.73 3.49
N LEU A 319 -22.53 -23.80 2.39
CA LEU A 319 -22.31 -22.98 1.21
C LEU A 319 -23.60 -22.24 0.89
N GLU A 320 -23.55 -20.90 0.91
CA GLU A 320 -24.64 -20.03 0.52
C GLU A 320 -24.21 -19.20 -0.69
N LEU A 321 -24.90 -19.41 -1.81
CA LEU A 321 -24.72 -18.66 -3.06
C LEU A 321 -26.08 -18.08 -3.45
N ASN A 322 -26.23 -16.75 -3.46
CA ASN A 322 -27.49 -16.10 -3.86
C ASN A 322 -27.25 -14.83 -4.65
N ASN A 323 -28.03 -14.62 -5.72
CA ASN A 323 -27.96 -13.44 -6.58
C ASN A 323 -26.53 -13.16 -7.09
N LEU A 324 -26.02 -14.10 -7.89
CA LEU A 324 -24.72 -14.08 -8.54
C LEU A 324 -24.90 -14.10 -10.08
N PRO A 325 -25.60 -13.10 -10.68
CA PRO A 325 -26.14 -13.19 -12.03
C PRO A 325 -25.09 -13.32 -13.14
N GLU A 326 -23.86 -12.86 -12.88
CA GLU A 326 -22.75 -12.84 -13.84
C GLU A 326 -21.74 -13.99 -13.65
N LEU A 327 -21.96 -14.90 -12.70
CA LEU A 327 -21.00 -15.95 -12.36
C LEU A 327 -20.86 -16.95 -13.53
N GLN A 328 -19.66 -17.04 -14.09
CA GLN A 328 -19.32 -17.90 -15.24
C GLN A 328 -18.53 -19.14 -14.82
N HIS A 329 -17.69 -19.03 -13.78
CA HIS A 329 -16.84 -20.12 -13.29
C HIS A 329 -17.03 -20.35 -11.78
N LEU A 330 -17.42 -21.57 -11.40
CA LEU A 330 -17.49 -22.04 -10.02
C LEU A 330 -16.59 -23.27 -9.85
N VAL A 331 -15.53 -23.10 -9.05
CA VAL A 331 -14.59 -24.18 -8.70
C VAL A 331 -14.62 -24.37 -7.18
N ALA A 332 -15.15 -25.51 -6.74
CA ALA A 332 -15.41 -25.83 -5.34
C ALA A 332 -15.14 -27.31 -4.99
N TYR A 333 -14.30 -27.98 -5.78
CA TYR A 333 -13.93 -29.38 -5.54
C TYR A 333 -13.14 -29.58 -4.24
N GLU A 334 -12.99 -30.83 -3.79
CA GLU A 334 -12.31 -31.20 -2.54
C GLU A 334 -12.85 -30.38 -1.34
N ASN A 335 -14.12 -30.60 -1.01
CA ASN A 335 -14.83 -29.92 0.07
C ASN A 335 -15.78 -30.90 0.79
N LYS A 336 -16.72 -30.38 1.59
CA LYS A 336 -17.74 -31.17 2.32
C LYS A 336 -19.17 -30.72 1.96
N ILE A 337 -19.35 -30.10 0.80
CA ILE A 337 -20.59 -29.45 0.37
C ILE A 337 -21.67 -30.51 0.17
N THR A 338 -22.83 -30.32 0.80
CA THR A 338 -23.99 -31.24 0.70
C THR A 338 -25.09 -30.72 -0.22
N LYS A 339 -25.15 -29.39 -0.42
CA LYS A 339 -26.13 -28.70 -1.26
C LYS A 339 -25.51 -27.44 -1.85
N ILE A 340 -25.89 -27.12 -3.09
CA ILE A 340 -25.57 -25.86 -3.78
C ILE A 340 -26.90 -25.21 -4.20
N ASN A 341 -26.94 -23.89 -4.26
CA ASN A 341 -27.99 -23.16 -4.98
C ASN A 341 -27.54 -22.98 -6.44
N PHE A 342 -28.24 -23.63 -7.37
CA PHE A 342 -27.91 -23.67 -8.79
C PHE A 342 -28.62 -22.59 -9.62
N ASP A 343 -29.17 -21.55 -8.98
CA ASP A 343 -29.74 -20.36 -9.63
C ASP A 343 -28.62 -19.43 -10.13
N LEU A 344 -27.90 -19.90 -11.17
CA LEU A 344 -26.67 -19.31 -11.70
C LEU A 344 -26.77 -19.17 -13.24
N PRO A 345 -27.56 -18.20 -13.75
CA PRO A 345 -28.03 -18.19 -15.14
C PRO A 345 -26.93 -18.05 -16.22
N LYS A 346 -25.75 -17.53 -15.85
CA LYS A 346 -24.58 -17.37 -16.73
C LYS A 346 -23.45 -18.38 -16.48
N LEU A 347 -23.67 -19.38 -15.63
CA LEU A 347 -22.60 -20.34 -15.31
C LEU A 347 -22.28 -21.21 -16.52
N MET A 348 -21.01 -21.21 -16.92
CA MET A 348 -20.49 -21.99 -18.04
C MET A 348 -19.66 -23.18 -17.56
N PHE A 349 -18.92 -23.02 -16.45
CA PHE A 349 -18.00 -24.03 -15.93
C PHE A 349 -18.29 -24.32 -14.47
N LEU A 350 -18.75 -25.54 -14.20
CA LEU A 350 -19.00 -26.06 -12.85
C LEU A 350 -17.99 -27.18 -12.53
N THR A 351 -17.24 -27.02 -11.44
CA THR A 351 -16.27 -28.01 -10.97
C THR A 351 -16.42 -28.23 -9.47
N VAL A 352 -17.11 -29.32 -9.10
CA VAL A 352 -17.59 -29.60 -7.74
C VAL A 352 -17.38 -31.07 -7.33
N TYR A 353 -16.41 -31.74 -7.95
CA TYR A 353 -16.04 -33.12 -7.60
C TYR A 353 -15.50 -33.24 -6.16
N ASP A 354 -15.36 -34.45 -5.62
CA ASP A 354 -14.90 -34.71 -4.25
C ASP A 354 -15.70 -33.92 -3.19
N ASN A 355 -17.00 -34.17 -3.13
CA ASN A 355 -17.94 -33.50 -2.25
C ASN A 355 -19.02 -34.47 -1.71
N LYS A 356 -20.12 -33.96 -1.17
CA LYS A 356 -21.22 -34.75 -0.59
C LYS A 356 -22.59 -34.35 -1.16
N ILE A 357 -22.61 -33.82 -2.39
CA ILE A 357 -23.81 -33.31 -3.05
C ILE A 357 -24.74 -34.49 -3.35
N SER A 358 -25.95 -34.46 -2.80
CA SER A 358 -26.95 -35.53 -2.96
C SER A 358 -28.09 -35.15 -3.90
N GLN A 359 -28.22 -33.87 -4.25
CA GLN A 359 -29.21 -33.34 -5.19
C GLN A 359 -28.60 -32.21 -6.04
N ALA A 360 -28.91 -32.21 -7.33
CA ALA A 360 -28.58 -31.13 -8.26
C ALA A 360 -29.79 -30.84 -9.15
N ASP A 361 -30.10 -29.55 -9.32
CA ASP A 361 -31.11 -29.05 -10.24
C ASP A 361 -30.38 -28.09 -11.19
N LEU A 362 -30.10 -28.56 -12.41
CA LEU A 362 -29.30 -27.81 -13.38
C LEU A 362 -30.16 -26.92 -14.30
N SER A 363 -31.49 -26.92 -14.11
CA SER A 363 -32.45 -26.27 -15.01
C SER A 363 -32.28 -24.74 -15.13
N LYS A 364 -31.67 -24.11 -14.11
CA LYS A 364 -31.39 -22.67 -14.07
C LYS A 364 -30.00 -22.27 -14.56
N MET A 365 -29.27 -23.18 -15.19
CA MET A 365 -27.93 -22.93 -15.76
C MET A 365 -27.91 -23.19 -17.28
N PRO A 366 -28.68 -22.45 -18.09
CA PRO A 366 -28.81 -22.69 -19.54
C PRO A 366 -27.49 -22.50 -20.30
N MET A 367 -26.53 -21.77 -19.73
CA MET A 367 -25.20 -21.52 -20.30
C MET A 367 -24.16 -22.61 -19.97
N LEU A 368 -24.55 -23.66 -19.21
CA LEU A 368 -23.61 -24.67 -18.69
C LEU A 368 -22.99 -25.47 -19.84
N PHE A 369 -21.68 -25.31 -20.01
CA PHE A 369 -20.88 -25.96 -21.05
C PHE A 369 -20.08 -27.15 -20.50
N ARG A 370 -19.61 -27.05 -19.25
CA ARG A 370 -18.82 -28.08 -18.56
C ARG A 370 -19.35 -28.35 -17.16
N CYS A 371 -19.53 -29.63 -16.82
CA CYS A 371 -19.91 -30.08 -15.48
C CYS A 371 -19.02 -31.23 -15.02
N TYR A 372 -18.13 -30.96 -14.06
CA TYR A 372 -17.31 -31.96 -13.39
C TYR A 372 -17.82 -32.13 -11.95
N ILE A 373 -18.42 -33.28 -11.65
CA ILE A 373 -19.18 -33.55 -10.42
C ILE A 373 -18.90 -34.93 -9.82
N SER A 374 -17.85 -35.60 -10.29
CA SER A 374 -17.34 -36.90 -9.79
C SER A 374 -17.24 -36.99 -8.26
N ASN A 375 -17.31 -38.20 -7.71
CA ASN A 375 -17.23 -38.49 -6.28
C ASN A 375 -18.19 -37.63 -5.43
N ASN A 376 -19.47 -37.74 -5.74
CA ASN A 376 -20.60 -37.15 -5.03
C ASN A 376 -21.70 -38.20 -4.79
N LEU A 377 -22.80 -37.79 -4.14
CA LEU A 377 -23.83 -38.71 -3.61
C LEU A 377 -25.15 -38.68 -4.40
N LEU A 378 -25.16 -38.09 -5.59
CA LEU A 378 -26.33 -38.00 -6.48
C LEU A 378 -26.86 -39.39 -6.85
N LYS A 379 -28.20 -39.53 -6.84
CA LYS A 379 -28.91 -40.69 -7.42
C LYS A 379 -29.25 -40.51 -8.90
N LYS A 380 -29.48 -39.27 -9.32
CA LYS A 380 -29.74 -38.90 -10.69
C LYS A 380 -29.11 -37.56 -11.00
N ILE A 381 -28.78 -37.34 -12.26
CA ILE A 381 -28.36 -36.05 -12.80
C ILE A 381 -29.05 -35.81 -14.14
N ASP A 382 -29.47 -34.58 -14.40
CA ASP A 382 -30.36 -34.22 -15.50
C ASP A 382 -29.84 -32.97 -16.21
N PHE A 383 -29.46 -33.12 -17.47
CA PHE A 383 -28.91 -32.09 -18.34
C PHE A 383 -29.89 -31.66 -19.44
N SER A 384 -31.14 -32.11 -19.42
CA SER A 384 -32.13 -31.83 -20.48
C SER A 384 -32.43 -30.34 -20.71
N SER A 385 -32.12 -29.48 -19.73
CA SER A 385 -32.25 -28.03 -19.82
C SER A 385 -30.96 -27.31 -20.25
N ASN A 386 -29.84 -28.04 -20.39
CA ASN A 386 -28.49 -27.49 -20.53
C ASN A 386 -27.96 -27.71 -21.96
N LYS A 387 -28.63 -27.11 -22.95
CA LYS A 387 -28.37 -27.32 -24.39
C LYS A 387 -26.94 -27.05 -24.90
N LEU A 388 -26.09 -26.45 -24.08
CA LEU A 388 -24.68 -26.16 -24.41
C LEU A 388 -23.70 -27.12 -23.75
N ILE A 389 -24.17 -28.13 -23.02
CA ILE A 389 -23.31 -29.06 -22.28
C ILE A 389 -22.51 -29.93 -23.24
N ALA A 390 -21.19 -29.84 -23.18
CA ALA A 390 -20.29 -30.60 -24.06
C ALA A 390 -19.27 -31.45 -23.31
N GLN A 391 -18.93 -31.07 -22.07
CA GLN A 391 -17.86 -31.71 -21.30
C GLN A 391 -18.35 -32.18 -19.93
N LEU A 392 -18.37 -33.50 -19.74
CA LEU A 392 -18.90 -34.15 -18.54
C LEU A 392 -17.86 -35.05 -17.89
N GLU A 393 -17.70 -34.88 -16.57
CA GLU A 393 -16.95 -35.80 -15.73
C GLU A 393 -17.85 -36.18 -14.54
N ILE A 394 -18.35 -37.41 -14.56
CA ILE A 394 -19.36 -37.94 -13.65
C ILE A 394 -18.89 -39.32 -13.19
N LEU A 395 -17.76 -39.37 -12.48
CA LEU A 395 -17.08 -40.61 -12.11
C LEU A 395 -17.20 -40.93 -10.63
N GLN A 396 -16.95 -42.19 -10.27
CA GLN A 396 -16.88 -42.63 -8.86
C GLN A 396 -18.14 -42.24 -8.06
N MET A 397 -19.33 -42.32 -8.67
CA MET A 397 -20.60 -41.91 -8.09
C MET A 397 -21.31 -43.13 -7.47
N PRO A 398 -21.12 -43.44 -6.17
CA PRO A 398 -21.60 -44.69 -5.57
C PRO A 398 -23.12 -44.86 -5.60
N ASN A 399 -23.88 -43.76 -5.67
CA ASN A 399 -25.35 -43.79 -5.61
C ASN A 399 -26.02 -43.56 -6.97
N LEU A 400 -25.27 -43.26 -8.04
CA LEU A 400 -25.85 -42.80 -9.30
C LEU A 400 -26.53 -43.95 -10.03
N GLU A 401 -27.82 -43.78 -10.32
CA GLU A 401 -28.69 -44.76 -10.98
C GLU A 401 -29.01 -44.33 -12.43
N VAL A 402 -29.18 -43.02 -12.66
CA VAL A 402 -29.66 -42.44 -13.92
C VAL A 402 -28.87 -41.17 -14.32
N ILE A 403 -28.47 -41.09 -15.58
CA ILE A 403 -28.01 -39.85 -16.24
C ILE A 403 -29.02 -39.50 -17.33
N ASN A 404 -29.44 -38.23 -17.42
CA ASN A 404 -30.21 -37.73 -18.56
C ASN A 404 -29.39 -36.70 -19.33
N LEU A 405 -29.00 -37.05 -20.56
CA LEU A 405 -28.24 -36.22 -21.50
C LEU A 405 -29.12 -35.59 -22.57
N LYS A 406 -30.29 -36.20 -22.86
CA LYS A 406 -31.27 -35.79 -23.88
C LYS A 406 -31.63 -34.29 -23.78
N ASN A 407 -31.05 -33.47 -24.65
CA ASN A 407 -31.09 -31.99 -24.58
C ASN A 407 -31.33 -31.31 -25.94
N ASP A 408 -31.60 -32.08 -27.01
CA ASP A 408 -31.71 -31.68 -28.42
C ASP A 408 -30.38 -31.18 -29.06
N ASN A 409 -29.21 -31.43 -28.46
CA ASN A 409 -27.92 -31.01 -29.02
C ASN A 409 -26.79 -32.00 -28.69
N PHE A 410 -26.13 -32.50 -29.74
CA PHE A 410 -24.93 -33.33 -29.69
C PHE A 410 -24.04 -33.00 -30.90
N MET A 411 -22.72 -33.15 -30.76
CA MET A 411 -21.71 -32.81 -31.77
C MET A 411 -20.44 -33.64 -31.55
N ASP A 412 -19.63 -33.89 -32.58
CA ASP A 412 -18.37 -34.66 -32.52
C ASP A 412 -17.37 -34.25 -31.41
N ALA A 413 -17.46 -33.02 -30.89
CA ALA A 413 -16.58 -32.47 -29.86
C ALA A 413 -17.05 -32.73 -28.41
N HIS A 414 -18.08 -33.56 -28.20
CA HIS A 414 -18.54 -33.91 -26.85
C HIS A 414 -17.58 -34.91 -26.17
N GLU A 415 -17.32 -34.67 -24.89
CA GLU A 415 -16.42 -35.48 -24.06
C GLU A 415 -17.20 -35.97 -22.83
N TYR A 416 -17.64 -37.24 -22.87
CA TYR A 416 -18.41 -37.86 -21.78
C TYR A 416 -17.59 -38.90 -21.02
N ASP A 417 -17.03 -38.52 -19.87
CA ASP A 417 -16.44 -39.46 -18.92
C ASP A 417 -17.44 -39.77 -17.79
N ILE A 418 -18.27 -40.80 -18.01
CA ILE A 418 -19.49 -41.05 -17.22
C ILE A 418 -19.64 -42.52 -16.75
N LEU A 419 -18.63 -43.36 -16.96
CA LEU A 419 -18.72 -44.81 -16.73
C LEU A 419 -17.81 -45.35 -15.63
N TYR A 420 -16.68 -44.71 -15.37
CA TYR A 420 -15.69 -45.23 -14.42
C TYR A 420 -16.21 -45.21 -12.97
N ASN A 421 -16.33 -46.41 -12.39
CA ASN A 421 -16.72 -46.66 -11.00
C ASN A 421 -18.10 -46.08 -10.60
N ASN A 422 -19.10 -46.20 -11.47
CA ASN A 422 -20.50 -45.88 -11.19
C ASN A 422 -21.33 -47.17 -11.01
N PRO A 423 -21.21 -47.90 -9.88
CA PRO A 423 -21.67 -49.29 -9.76
C PRO A 423 -23.19 -49.49 -9.84
N ASN A 424 -23.97 -48.45 -9.58
CA ASN A 424 -25.45 -48.50 -9.60
C ASN A 424 -26.06 -47.91 -10.88
N LEU A 425 -25.23 -47.39 -11.80
CA LEU A 425 -25.70 -46.76 -13.03
C LEU A 425 -26.35 -47.84 -13.91
N ASN A 426 -27.63 -47.65 -14.20
CA ASN A 426 -28.44 -48.63 -14.95
C ASN A 426 -29.21 -47.98 -16.10
N ARG A 427 -29.25 -46.65 -16.20
CA ARG A 427 -29.91 -45.94 -17.29
C ARG A 427 -29.18 -44.67 -17.72
N ILE A 428 -29.06 -44.49 -19.03
CA ILE A 428 -28.67 -43.22 -19.64
C ILE A 428 -29.77 -42.85 -20.65
N HIS A 429 -30.35 -41.66 -20.49
CA HIS A 429 -31.27 -41.09 -21.48
C HIS A 429 -30.48 -40.20 -22.44
N VAL A 430 -30.72 -40.34 -23.75
CA VAL A 430 -29.97 -39.66 -24.82
C VAL A 430 -30.92 -39.23 -25.95
N ASP A 431 -30.48 -38.28 -26.76
CA ASP A 431 -31.09 -37.95 -28.04
C ASP A 431 -30.86 -39.07 -29.07
N ALA A 432 -31.89 -39.39 -29.85
CA ALA A 432 -31.82 -40.42 -30.88
C ALA A 432 -30.89 -40.00 -32.04
N GLY A 433 -30.05 -40.92 -32.52
CA GLY A 433 -29.12 -40.68 -33.64
C GLY A 433 -27.64 -40.73 -33.24
N GLU A 434 -26.92 -39.62 -33.39
CA GLU A 434 -25.47 -39.57 -33.18
C GLU A 434 -25.08 -39.74 -31.70
N GLU A 435 -25.77 -39.06 -30.76
CA GLU A 435 -25.54 -39.25 -29.32
C GLU A 435 -25.84 -40.69 -28.89
N GLU A 436 -26.98 -41.25 -29.32
CA GLU A 436 -27.33 -42.65 -29.08
C GLU A 436 -26.22 -43.60 -29.57
N THR A 437 -25.66 -43.37 -30.76
CA THR A 437 -24.60 -44.20 -31.34
C THR A 437 -23.32 -44.10 -30.51
N TYR A 438 -22.89 -42.87 -30.19
CA TYR A 438 -21.72 -42.60 -29.36
C TYR A 438 -21.82 -43.24 -27.97
N VAL A 439 -22.95 -43.05 -27.28
CA VAL A 439 -23.15 -43.62 -25.94
C VAL A 439 -23.29 -45.15 -25.98
N ARG A 440 -23.87 -45.73 -27.05
CA ARG A 440 -23.88 -47.19 -27.27
C ARG A 440 -22.47 -47.76 -27.37
N GLU A 441 -21.57 -47.10 -28.09
CA GLU A 441 -20.16 -47.51 -28.18
C GLU A 441 -19.46 -47.42 -26.82
N LEU A 442 -19.64 -46.32 -26.08
CA LEU A 442 -19.08 -46.14 -24.73
C LEU A 442 -19.49 -47.27 -23.77
N ILE A 443 -20.77 -47.66 -23.74
CA ILE A 443 -21.28 -48.67 -22.80
C ILE A 443 -21.08 -50.13 -23.24
N THR A 444 -20.34 -50.42 -24.32
CA THR A 444 -20.17 -51.79 -24.87
C THR A 444 -19.75 -52.83 -23.82
N ASN A 445 -18.94 -52.42 -22.83
CA ASN A 445 -18.46 -53.30 -21.75
C ASN A 445 -19.33 -53.27 -20.47
N PHE A 446 -20.48 -52.59 -20.50
CA PHE A 446 -21.36 -52.34 -19.34
C PHE A 446 -22.80 -52.81 -19.62
N PRO A 447 -23.05 -54.13 -19.74
CA PRO A 447 -24.32 -54.70 -20.22
C PRO A 447 -25.54 -54.45 -19.31
N ASN A 448 -25.33 -53.92 -18.09
CA ASN A 448 -26.39 -53.57 -17.16
C ASN A 448 -26.95 -52.15 -17.39
N ILE A 449 -26.32 -51.34 -18.24
CA ILE A 449 -26.78 -49.98 -18.56
C ILE A 449 -27.75 -50.05 -19.74
N THR A 450 -28.97 -49.55 -19.53
CA THR A 450 -29.98 -49.38 -20.58
C THR A 450 -29.89 -47.96 -21.17
N ILE A 451 -29.89 -47.86 -22.49
CA ILE A 451 -30.06 -46.58 -23.19
C ILE A 451 -31.53 -46.39 -23.56
N ASP A 452 -32.08 -45.22 -23.25
CA ASP A 452 -33.46 -44.84 -23.52
C ASP A 452 -33.52 -43.53 -24.31
N THR A 453 -34.22 -43.54 -25.44
CA THR A 453 -34.34 -42.40 -26.37
C THR A 453 -35.75 -41.80 -26.42
N ASN A 454 -36.71 -42.38 -25.69
CA ASN A 454 -38.13 -41.96 -25.73
C ASN A 454 -38.38 -40.64 -24.99
#